data_AF-A0A2X4RSN7-F1
#
_entry.id   AF-A0A2X4RSN7-F1
#
_cell.length_a   1.000
_cell.length_b   1.000
_cell.length_c   1.000
_cell.angle_alpha   90.00
_cell.angle_beta   90.00
_cell.angle_gamma   90.00
#
_symmetry.space_group_name_H-M   'P 1'
#
loop_
_entity.id
_entity.type
_entity.pdbx_description
1 polymer ?
#
loop_
_entity_poly.entity_id
_entity_poly.type
_entity_poly.pdbx_seq_one_letter_code
_entity_poly.pdbx_strand_id
1 'polypeptide(L)'
;MDSLDGKPHERSFSLPGIFTEAQAKVRDKAKARAQRADTIGHLGPEAIVAFVDGEMPAKYAHRVRVHLVHCAECRAEIHHQRNASEWVRECSVESHVRAPESLMAKLTGIAHQGAGPGPDAEEPACQPRQDFLDKVEMVMRAIKHNQRG
;
A
#
# COMPACT_ATOMS: atom_id res chain seq x y z
N MET A 1 -25.34 -50.54 -24.57
CA MET A 1 -25.21 -49.07 -24.67
C MET A 1 -25.25 -48.61 -23.25
N ASP A 2 -24.10 -48.70 -22.60
CA ASP A 2 -23.95 -48.65 -21.15
C ASP A 2 -22.75 -47.78 -20.86
N SER A 3 -22.97 -46.58 -20.34
CA SER A 3 -22.02 -45.93 -19.42
C SER A 3 -22.68 -44.72 -18.80
N LEU A 4 -22.71 -44.78 -17.48
CA LEU A 4 -23.41 -43.91 -16.55
C LEU A 4 -22.73 -42.53 -16.51
N ASP A 5 -23.55 -41.49 -16.64
CA ASP A 5 -23.22 -40.10 -16.36
C ASP A 5 -22.59 -39.95 -14.97
N GLY A 6 -21.27 -39.76 -14.93
CA GLY A 6 -20.53 -39.36 -13.75
C GLY A 6 -20.82 -37.90 -13.41
N LYS A 7 -21.82 -37.67 -12.55
CA LYS A 7 -22.12 -36.35 -11.99
C LYS A 7 -21.03 -35.96 -10.98
N PRO A 8 -20.28 -34.87 -11.17
CA PRO A 8 -19.32 -34.42 -10.17
C PRO A 8 -20.10 -33.90 -8.96
N HIS A 9 -19.93 -34.58 -7.83
CA HIS A 9 -20.44 -34.17 -6.54
C HIS A 9 -19.64 -32.93 -6.11
N GLU A 10 -20.14 -31.74 -6.44
CA GLU A 10 -19.63 -30.46 -5.93
C GLU A 10 -19.73 -30.49 -4.41
N ARG A 11 -18.63 -30.85 -3.75
CA ARG A 11 -18.47 -30.71 -2.32
C ARG A 11 -18.37 -29.21 -2.05
N SER A 12 -19.52 -28.61 -1.77
CA SER A 12 -19.59 -27.28 -1.18
C SER A 12 -18.84 -27.33 0.16
N PHE A 13 -17.58 -26.90 0.15
CA PHE A 13 -16.81 -26.70 1.38
C PHE A 13 -17.36 -25.45 2.08
N SER A 14 -18.52 -25.60 2.72
CA SER A 14 -19.02 -24.61 3.67
C SER A 14 -18.11 -24.67 4.89
N LEU A 15 -17.12 -23.79 4.96
CA LEU A 15 -16.39 -23.52 6.19
C LEU A 15 -17.41 -23.01 7.22
N PRO A 16 -17.64 -23.69 8.36
CA PRO A 16 -18.45 -23.14 9.43
C PRO A 16 -17.65 -22.01 10.07
N GLY A 17 -17.93 -20.78 9.64
CA GLY A 17 -17.42 -19.59 10.28
C GLY A 17 -17.95 -19.53 11.71
N ILE A 18 -17.12 -19.86 12.68
CA ILE A 18 -17.27 -19.63 14.13
C ILE A 18 -17.26 -18.13 14.47
N PHE A 19 -18.00 -17.33 13.70
CA PHE A 19 -18.23 -15.92 14.01
C PHE A 19 -19.21 -15.85 15.17
N THR A 20 -18.66 -15.62 16.37
CA THR A 20 -19.50 -15.44 17.56
C THR A 20 -20.26 -14.11 17.49
N GLU A 21 -21.42 -14.05 18.12
CA GLU A 21 -22.22 -12.82 18.22
C GLU A 21 -21.41 -11.65 18.85
N ALA A 22 -20.46 -11.98 19.73
CA ALA A 22 -19.52 -11.03 20.30
C ALA A 22 -18.58 -10.42 19.24
N GLN A 23 -18.05 -11.23 18.32
CA GLN A 23 -17.21 -10.74 17.22
C GLN A 23 -18.02 -9.87 16.24
N ALA A 24 -19.28 -10.22 15.97
CA ALA A 24 -20.17 -9.39 15.15
C ALA A 24 -20.41 -8.01 15.79
N LYS A 25 -20.71 -7.96 17.10
CA LYS A 25 -20.89 -6.70 17.84
C LYS A 25 -19.64 -5.83 17.86
N VAL A 26 -18.45 -6.43 18.00
CA VAL A 26 -17.17 -5.70 17.95
C VAL A 26 -16.96 -5.10 16.56
N ARG A 27 -17.21 -5.87 15.50
CA ARG A 27 -17.13 -5.40 14.10
C ARG A 27 -18.10 -4.26 13.83
N ASP A 28 -19.35 -4.38 14.26
CA ASP A 28 -20.37 -3.35 14.04
C ASP A 28 -20.06 -2.06 14.82
N LYS A 29 -19.51 -2.19 16.04
CA LYS A 29 -19.03 -1.04 16.83
C LYS A 29 -17.81 -0.37 16.18
N ALA A 30 -16.90 -1.14 15.58
CA ALA A 30 -15.78 -0.61 14.82
C ALA A 30 -16.26 0.12 13.54
N LYS A 31 -17.20 -0.47 12.81
CA LYS A 31 -17.87 0.12 11.64
C LYS A 31 -18.55 1.45 11.98
N ALA A 32 -19.32 1.50 13.07
CA ALA A 32 -19.99 2.72 13.52
C ALA A 32 -19.02 3.80 14.05
N ARG A 33 -17.82 3.41 14.50
CA ARG A 33 -16.75 4.37 14.87
C ARG A 33 -16.03 4.91 13.64
N ALA A 34 -15.76 4.06 12.66
CA ALA A 34 -15.15 4.48 11.39
C ALA A 34 -16.08 5.43 10.62
N GLN A 35 -17.37 5.11 10.53
CA GLN A 35 -18.40 5.99 9.95
C GLN A 35 -18.46 7.37 10.63
N ARG A 36 -18.22 7.45 11.94
CA ARG A 36 -18.17 8.72 12.68
C ARG A 36 -16.86 9.50 12.48
N ALA A 37 -15.76 8.82 12.12
CA ALA A 37 -14.48 9.44 11.84
C ALA A 37 -14.40 10.01 10.40
N ASP A 38 -15.29 9.58 9.52
CA ASP A 38 -15.48 10.11 8.18
C ASP A 38 -16.35 11.37 8.23
N THR A 39 -15.81 12.44 8.81
CA THR A 39 -16.44 13.78 8.77
C THR A 39 -16.33 14.45 7.38
N ILE A 40 -15.80 13.73 6.39
CA ILE A 40 -15.49 14.19 5.03
C ILE A 40 -16.20 13.23 4.05
N GLY A 41 -17.53 13.30 3.97
CA GLY A 41 -18.41 12.51 3.07
C GLY A 41 -17.75 11.45 2.15
N HIS A 42 -17.79 11.68 0.83
CA HIS A 42 -17.02 10.91 -0.16
C HIS A 42 -15.69 11.61 -0.46
N LEU A 43 -14.71 10.85 -0.94
CA LEU A 43 -13.47 11.42 -1.46
C LEU A 43 -13.77 12.33 -2.66
N GLY A 44 -13.17 13.52 -2.67
CA GLY A 44 -13.14 14.35 -3.88
C GLY A 44 -12.25 13.74 -4.96
N PRO A 45 -12.44 14.10 -6.24
CA PRO A 45 -11.71 13.53 -7.38
C PRO A 45 -10.19 13.68 -7.23
N GLU A 46 -9.71 14.84 -6.78
CA GLU A 46 -8.28 15.09 -6.53
C GLU A 46 -7.68 14.13 -5.50
N ALA A 47 -8.45 13.78 -4.46
CA ALA A 47 -7.99 12.84 -3.44
C ALA A 47 -7.94 11.40 -3.98
N ILE A 48 -8.80 11.07 -4.94
CA ILE A 48 -8.82 9.76 -5.58
C ILE A 48 -7.60 9.60 -6.48
N VAL A 49 -7.33 10.59 -7.34
CA VAL A 49 -6.15 10.64 -8.21
C VAL A 49 -4.87 10.55 -7.39
N ALA A 50 -4.70 11.45 -6.41
CA ALA A 50 -3.50 11.45 -5.55
C ALA A 50 -3.32 10.14 -4.76
N PHE A 51 -4.41 9.45 -4.40
CA PHE A 51 -4.33 8.16 -3.74
C PHE A 51 -3.92 7.03 -4.70
N VAL A 52 -4.45 7.03 -5.93
CA VAL A 52 -4.12 6.03 -6.96
C VAL A 52 -2.69 6.17 -7.44
N ASP A 53 -2.23 7.41 -7.65
CA ASP A 53 -0.87 7.69 -8.14
C ASP A 53 0.19 7.63 -7.04
N GLY A 54 -0.23 7.48 -5.77
CA GLY A 54 0.68 7.35 -4.63
C GLY A 54 1.29 8.68 -4.17
N GLU A 55 0.77 9.80 -4.64
CA GLU A 55 1.24 11.16 -4.30
C GLU A 55 0.65 11.67 -2.97
N MET A 56 -0.29 10.93 -2.39
CA MET A 56 -0.92 11.30 -1.11
C MET A 56 0.01 11.05 0.09
N PRO A 57 0.19 12.01 1.01
CA PRO A 57 1.02 11.80 2.21
C PRO A 57 0.47 10.65 3.08
N ALA A 58 1.38 9.89 3.71
CA ALA A 58 1.05 8.64 4.42
C ALA A 58 -0.10 8.78 5.45
N LYS A 59 -0.18 9.92 6.15
CA LYS A 59 -1.24 10.23 7.12
C LYS A 59 -2.63 10.27 6.47
N TYR A 60 -2.74 10.86 5.28
CA TYR A 60 -4.01 10.95 4.53
C TYR A 60 -4.32 9.62 3.85
N ALA A 61 -3.32 8.97 3.26
CA ALA A 61 -3.48 7.65 2.63
C ALA A 61 -3.98 6.59 3.62
N HIS A 62 -3.59 6.64 4.89
CA HIS A 62 -4.13 5.76 5.92
C HIS A 62 -5.63 5.98 6.15
N ARG A 63 -6.08 7.23 6.24
CA ARG A 63 -7.50 7.56 6.42
C ARG A 63 -8.33 7.12 5.21
N VAL A 64 -7.83 7.34 4.00
CA VAL A 64 -8.47 6.85 2.77
C VAL A 64 -8.62 5.33 2.82
N ARG A 65 -7.57 4.57 3.13
CA ARG A 65 -7.67 3.11 3.27
C ARG A 65 -8.77 2.67 4.24
N VAL A 66 -8.88 3.34 5.38
CA VAL A 66 -9.96 3.07 6.35
C VAL A 66 -11.33 3.39 5.75
N HIS A 67 -11.48 4.53 5.07
CA HIS A 67 -12.74 4.91 4.41
C HIS A 67 -13.16 3.88 3.34
N LEU A 68 -12.22 3.36 2.54
CA LEU A 68 -12.51 2.37 1.49
C LEU A 68 -13.04 1.05 2.01
N VAL A 69 -12.78 0.70 3.27
CA VAL A 69 -13.40 -0.49 3.88
C VAL A 69 -14.91 -0.28 4.03
N HIS A 70 -15.34 0.95 4.28
CA HIS A 70 -16.70 1.29 4.67
C HIS A 70 -17.55 1.88 3.53
N CYS A 71 -16.92 2.49 2.53
CA CYS A 71 -17.59 3.16 1.41
C CYS A 71 -17.39 2.39 0.10
N ALA A 72 -18.48 1.87 -0.47
CA ALA A 72 -18.44 1.13 -1.74
C ALA A 72 -18.27 2.06 -2.96
N GLU A 73 -18.83 3.27 -2.90
CA GLU A 73 -18.76 4.26 -3.99
C GLU A 73 -17.32 4.73 -4.22
N CYS A 74 -16.61 5.11 -3.15
CA CYS A 74 -15.21 5.50 -3.28
C CYS A 74 -14.28 4.35 -3.69
N ARG A 75 -14.64 3.10 -3.39
CA ARG A 75 -13.93 1.94 -3.97
C ARG A 75 -14.14 1.87 -5.47
N ALA A 76 -15.39 1.99 -5.94
CA ALA A 76 -15.70 1.93 -7.36
C ALA A 76 -14.94 3.02 -8.15
N GLU A 77 -14.91 4.24 -7.62
CA GLU A 77 -14.21 5.35 -8.26
C GLU A 77 -12.68 5.14 -8.30
N ILE A 78 -12.07 4.59 -7.23
CA ILE A 78 -10.66 4.21 -7.25
C ILE A 78 -10.38 3.10 -8.26
N HIS A 79 -11.28 2.13 -8.41
CA HIS A 79 -11.13 1.09 -9.43
C HIS A 79 -11.20 1.69 -10.84
N HIS A 80 -12.14 2.61 -11.07
CA HIS A 80 -12.25 3.32 -12.34
C HIS A 80 -10.98 4.11 -12.66
N GLN A 81 -10.46 4.87 -11.70
CA GLN A 81 -9.23 5.64 -11.88
C GLN A 81 -7.99 4.74 -12.08
N ARG A 82 -7.89 3.61 -11.38
CA ARG A 82 -6.79 2.64 -11.60
C ARG A 82 -6.82 2.06 -13.01
N ASN A 83 -8.00 1.67 -13.49
CA ASN A 83 -8.15 1.15 -14.85
C ASN A 83 -7.77 2.21 -15.89
N ALA A 84 -8.15 3.47 -15.66
CA ALA A 84 -7.75 4.58 -16.52
C ALA A 84 -6.22 4.76 -16.52
N SER A 85 -5.57 4.76 -15.35
CA SER A 85 -4.11 4.85 -15.24
C SER A 85 -3.39 3.66 -15.88
N GLU A 86 -3.95 2.45 -15.79
CA GLU A 86 -3.41 1.24 -16.43
C GLU A 86 -3.50 1.32 -17.95
N TRP A 87 -4.67 1.71 -18.48
CA TRP A 87 -4.87 1.90 -19.91
C TRP A 87 -3.86 2.88 -20.53
N VAL A 88 -3.60 4.01 -19.86
CA VAL A 88 -2.58 4.98 -20.32
C VAL A 88 -1.18 4.35 -20.33
N ARG A 89 -0.85 3.54 -19.34
CA ARG A 89 0.45 2.84 -19.27
C ARG A 89 0.58 1.80 -20.38
N GLU A 90 -0.48 1.04 -20.67
CA GLU A 90 -0.48 0.05 -21.76
C GLU A 90 -0.26 0.72 -23.12
N CYS A 91 -0.97 1.81 -23.42
CA CYS A 91 -0.74 2.57 -24.65
C CYS A 91 0.69 3.15 -24.71
N SER A 92 1.28 3.52 -23.58
CA SER A 92 2.68 3.96 -23.53
C SER A 92 3.69 2.84 -23.80
N VAL A 93 3.36 1.57 -23.54
CA VAL A 93 4.24 0.42 -23.82
C VAL A 93 4.25 0.09 -25.33
N GLU A 94 3.16 0.37 -26.04
CA GLU A 94 3.14 0.31 -27.51
C GLU A 94 3.95 1.44 -28.15
N SER A 95 4.10 2.57 -27.45
CA SER A 95 5.06 3.60 -27.81
C SER A 95 6.49 3.11 -27.52
N HIS A 96 7.46 3.48 -28.34
CA HIS A 96 8.84 2.95 -28.39
C HIS A 96 9.71 3.18 -27.12
N VAL A 97 9.12 3.47 -25.97
CA VAL A 97 9.78 3.73 -24.69
C VAL A 97 10.03 2.41 -23.97
N ARG A 98 11.17 1.77 -24.27
CA ARG A 98 11.65 0.55 -23.60
C ARG A 98 12.88 0.84 -22.75
N ALA A 99 13.00 0.12 -21.64
CA ALA A 99 14.23 0.10 -20.85
C ALA A 99 15.40 -0.48 -21.68
N PRO A 100 16.64 0.03 -21.52
CA PRO A 100 17.79 -0.52 -22.21
C PRO A 100 18.01 -2.01 -21.90
N GLU A 101 18.44 -2.79 -22.88
CA GLU A 101 18.66 -4.24 -22.73
C GLU A 101 19.68 -4.58 -21.64
N SER A 102 20.71 -3.75 -21.48
CA SER A 102 21.73 -3.91 -20.45
C SER A 102 21.17 -3.80 -19.03
N LEU A 103 20.14 -2.96 -18.81
CA LEU A 103 19.45 -2.85 -17.52
C LEU A 103 18.59 -4.10 -17.30
N MET A 104 17.87 -4.54 -18.32
CA MET A 104 17.04 -5.76 -18.24
C MET A 104 17.88 -6.99 -17.92
N ALA A 105 19.04 -7.15 -18.56
CA ALA A 105 19.99 -8.23 -18.28
C ALA A 105 20.55 -8.18 -16.85
N LYS A 106 20.79 -6.97 -16.31
CA LYS A 106 21.19 -6.81 -14.90
C LYS A 106 20.06 -7.20 -13.95
N LEU A 107 18.83 -6.73 -14.19
CA LEU A 107 17.67 -7.02 -13.35
C LEU A 107 17.34 -8.52 -13.30
N THR A 108 17.39 -9.21 -14.44
CA THR A 108 17.22 -10.68 -14.47
C THR A 108 18.36 -11.40 -13.76
N GLY A 109 19.57 -10.85 -13.81
CA GLY A 109 20.74 -11.34 -13.08
C GLY A 109 20.64 -11.23 -11.55
N ILE A 110 19.84 -10.31 -10.99
CA ILE A 110 19.70 -10.14 -9.53
C ILE A 110 19.16 -11.40 -8.86
N ALA A 111 18.26 -12.14 -9.51
CA ALA A 111 17.75 -13.40 -8.98
C ALA A 111 18.84 -14.50 -8.88
N HIS A 112 19.88 -14.40 -9.71
CA HIS A 112 20.98 -15.36 -9.78
C HIS A 112 22.22 -14.92 -9.00
N GLN A 113 22.37 -13.62 -8.78
CA GLN A 113 23.35 -13.05 -7.86
C GLN A 113 22.78 -13.25 -6.46
N GLY A 114 23.07 -14.41 -5.86
CA GLY A 114 22.71 -14.69 -4.48
C GLY A 114 23.04 -13.48 -3.60
N ALA A 115 22.16 -13.18 -2.63
CA ALA A 115 22.39 -12.10 -1.69
C ALA A 115 23.80 -12.28 -1.11
N GLY A 116 24.70 -11.37 -1.48
CA GLY A 116 26.01 -11.29 -0.83
C GLY A 116 25.80 -11.15 0.68
N PRO A 117 26.85 -11.35 1.50
CA PRO A 117 26.77 -11.08 2.93
C PRO A 117 26.05 -9.75 3.12
N GLY A 118 24.85 -9.81 3.74
CA GLY A 118 24.12 -8.60 4.06
C GLY A 118 25.06 -7.70 4.85
N PRO A 119 25.00 -6.37 4.68
CA PRO A 119 25.86 -5.49 5.45
C PRO A 119 25.72 -5.88 6.93
N ASP A 120 26.84 -6.25 7.55
CA ASP A 120 26.86 -6.61 8.96
C ASP A 120 26.15 -5.51 9.74
N ALA A 121 25.51 -5.83 10.86
CA ALA A 121 24.71 -4.88 11.65
C ALA A 121 25.46 -3.60 12.09
N GLU A 122 26.77 -3.54 11.86
CA GLU A 122 27.65 -2.38 12.09
C GLU A 122 27.75 -1.42 10.89
N GLU A 123 27.33 -1.81 9.67
CA GLU A 123 27.43 -0.96 8.48
C GLU A 123 26.04 -0.57 7.96
N PRO A 124 25.52 0.61 8.33
CA PRO A 124 24.20 1.04 7.86
C PRO A 124 24.22 1.23 6.35
N ALA A 125 23.38 0.46 5.64
CA ALA A 125 23.21 0.47 4.18
C ALA A 125 22.81 1.84 3.57
N CYS A 126 22.51 2.81 4.42
CA CYS A 126 22.31 4.20 4.05
C CYS A 126 22.96 5.02 5.15
N GLN A 127 24.18 5.52 4.95
CA GLN A 127 24.71 6.58 5.80
C GLN A 127 23.88 7.82 5.47
N PRO A 128 23.10 8.38 6.41
CA PRO A 128 22.57 9.71 6.21
C PRO A 128 23.79 10.61 6.03
N ARG A 129 23.85 11.36 4.93
CA ARG A 129 24.80 12.47 4.83
C ARG A 129 24.47 13.39 5.99
N GLN A 130 25.21 13.28 7.09
CA GLN A 130 25.14 14.26 8.16
C GLN A 130 25.83 15.51 7.64
N ASP A 131 25.06 16.38 7.01
CA ASP A 131 25.56 17.68 6.59
C ASP A 131 25.94 18.45 7.86
N PHE A 132 27.00 19.25 7.77
CA PHE A 132 27.56 20.00 8.89
C PHE A 132 26.49 20.81 9.66
N LEU A 133 25.41 21.19 8.98
CA LEU A 133 24.27 21.91 9.53
C LEU A 133 23.48 21.07 10.56
N ASP A 134 23.31 19.76 10.37
CA ASP A 134 22.60 18.89 11.32
C ASP A 134 23.34 18.80 12.66
N LYS A 135 24.68 18.75 12.60
CA LYS A 135 25.53 18.75 13.80
C LYS A 135 25.44 20.07 14.53
N VAL A 136 25.44 21.19 13.81
CA VAL A 136 25.28 22.53 14.40
C VAL A 136 23.90 22.69 15.04
N GLU A 137 22.85 22.22 14.39
CA GLU A 137 21.48 22.24 14.93
C GLU A 137 21.38 21.42 16.23
N MET A 138 21.99 20.22 16.24
CA MET A 138 22.00 19.36 17.42
C MET A 138 22.72 20.02 18.60
N VAL A 139 23.86 20.70 18.36
CA VAL A 139 24.57 21.45 19.39
C VAL A 139 23.76 22.64 19.89
N MET A 140 23.11 23.39 19.00
CA MET A 140 22.24 24.51 19.40
C MET A 140 21.06 24.04 20.27
N ARG A 141 20.45 22.89 19.93
CA ARG A 141 19.37 22.29 20.74
C ARG A 141 19.87 21.86 22.13
N ALA A 142 21.07 21.31 22.23
CA ALA A 142 21.66 20.91 23.50
C ALA A 142 21.94 22.13 24.41
N ILE A 143 22.51 23.20 23.84
CA ILE A 143 22.79 24.44 24.58
C ILE A 143 21.49 25.10 25.05
N LYS A 144 20.48 25.16 24.18
CA LYS A 144 19.17 25.73 24.51
C LYS A 144 18.44 24.95 25.61
N HIS A 145 18.63 23.64 25.68
CA HIS A 145 18.06 22.81 26.75
C HIS A 145 18.72 23.09 28.10
N ASN A 146 20.02 23.37 28.12
CA ASN A 146 20.77 23.65 29.36
C ASN A 146 20.58 25.06 29.92
N GLN A 147 20.14 26.01 29.09
CA GLN A 147 19.86 27.40 29.50
C GLN A 147 18.44 27.62 30.05
N ARG A 148 17.62 26.57 30.13
CA ARG A 148 16.26 26.61 30.69
C ARG A 148 16.18 26.04 32.12
N GLY A 149 17.32 25.82 32.77
CA GLY A 149 17.45 25.50 34.20
C GLY A 149 17.86 26.73 34.99
#